data_AF-A0A971BH78-F1
#
_entry.id   AF-A0A971BH78-F1
#
_cell.length_a   1.000
_cell.length_b   1.000
_cell.length_c   1.000
_cell.angle_alpha   90.00
_cell.angle_beta   90.00
_cell.angle_gamma   90.00
#
_symmetry.space_group_name_H-M   'P 1'
#
loop_
_entity.id
_entity.type
_entity.pdbx_description
1 polymer ?
#
loop_
_entity_poly.entity_id
_entity_poly.type
_entity_poly.pdbx_seq_one_letter_code
_entity_poly.pdbx_strand_id
1 'polypeptide(L)' 'KDAEALNNIGRELEEKYSVKYLYADFKKRNGYKRSIELSKQFGLYRQDYCGCRYSRMSGRGD' A
#
# COMPACT_ATOMS: atom_id res chain seq x y z
N LYS A 1 9.97 -8.62 -0.52
CA LYS A 1 9.87 -7.14 -0.67
C LYS A 1 10.59 -6.53 0.51
N ASP A 2 11.67 -5.83 0.19
CA ASP A 2 12.62 -5.18 1.08
C ASP A 2 12.20 -3.71 1.29
N ALA A 3 11.98 -3.32 2.55
CA ALA A 3 11.52 -1.98 2.88
C ALA A 3 12.65 -0.94 2.78
N GLU A 4 13.89 -1.36 2.94
CA GLU A 4 15.07 -0.48 2.88
C GLU A 4 15.28 0.00 1.44
N ALA A 5 15.24 -0.93 0.48
CA ALA A 5 15.30 -0.61 -0.94
C ALA A 5 14.20 0.38 -1.37
N LEU A 6 12.96 0.19 -0.90
CA LEU A 6 11.84 1.09 -1.20
C LEU A 6 12.04 2.48 -0.60
N ASN A 7 12.52 2.57 0.63
CA ASN A 7 12.80 3.84 1.30
C ASN A 7 13.95 4.61 0.62
N ASN A 8 14.99 3.92 0.16
CA ASN A 8 16.09 4.54 -0.57
C ASN A 8 15.61 5.15 -1.90
N ILE A 9 14.80 4.42 -2.67
CA ILE A 9 14.18 4.94 -3.90
C ILE A 9 13.26 6.12 -3.56
N GLY A 10 12.46 6.00 -2.49
CA GLY A 10 11.58 7.07 -2.02
C GLY A 10 12.32 8.37 -1.71
N ARG A 11 13.50 8.28 -1.10
CA ARG A 11 14.37 9.44 -0.81
C ARG A 11 14.85 10.14 -2.07
N GLU A 12 15.34 9.37 -3.04
CA GLU A 12 15.81 9.93 -4.32
C GLU A 12 14.68 10.65 -5.08
N LEU A 13 13.46 10.09 -5.02
CA LEU A 13 12.27 10.70 -5.64
C LEU A 13 11.79 11.93 -4.87
N GLU A 14 11.86 11.93 -3.54
CA GLU A 14 11.52 13.09 -2.71
C GLU A 14 12.44 14.28 -3.02
N GLU A 15 13.75 14.05 -3.10
CA GLU A 15 14.74 15.06 -3.49
C GLU A 15 14.48 15.56 -4.93
N LYS A 16 14.19 14.66 -5.86
CA LYS A 16 13.98 15.01 -7.28
C LYS A 16 12.69 15.78 -7.54
N TYR A 17 11.59 15.43 -6.87
CA TYR A 17 10.27 15.97 -7.16
C TYR A 17 9.77 16.93 -6.06
N SER A 18 10.52 17.15 -4.98
CA SER A 18 10.11 17.96 -3.82
C SER A 18 8.77 17.52 -3.21
N VAL A 19 8.41 16.24 -3.38
CA VAL A 19 7.21 15.64 -2.81
C VAL A 19 7.63 14.76 -1.63
N LYS A 20 7.07 15.00 -0.45
CA LYS A 20 7.43 14.25 0.75
C LYS A 20 7.14 12.76 0.60
N TYR A 21 8.14 11.93 0.85
CA TYR A 21 8.00 10.48 0.85
C TYR A 21 7.72 9.96 2.26
N LEU A 22 6.81 8.99 2.38
CA LEU A 22 6.51 8.34 3.64
C LEU A 22 7.42 7.13 3.85
N TYR A 23 8.50 7.34 4.60
CA TYR A 23 9.38 6.27 5.04
C TYR A 23 8.67 5.35 6.03
N ALA A 24 8.31 4.13 5.59
CA ALA A 24 7.60 3.18 6.43
C ALA A 24 7.85 1.73 6.01
N ASP A 25 8.07 0.86 7.01
CA ASP A 25 7.99 -0.58 6.83
C ASP A 25 6.57 -1.05 7.13
N PHE A 26 5.72 -1.05 6.11
CA PHE A 26 4.31 -1.44 6.24
C PHE A 26 4.09 -2.91 6.61
N LYS A 27 5.14 -3.75 6.60
CA LYS A 27 5.05 -5.17 7.00
C LYS A 27 5.31 -5.37 8.48
N LYS A 28 6.07 -4.48 9.13
CA LYS A 28 6.35 -4.55 10.57
C LYS A 28 5.32 -3.74 11.36
N ARG A 29 5.24 -4.01 12.68
CA ARG A 29 4.43 -3.25 13.65
C ARG A 29 2.96 -3.05 13.27
N ASN A 30 2.32 -4.07 12.67
CA ASN A 30 0.92 -3.99 12.20
C ASN A 30 0.67 -2.88 11.16
N GLY A 31 1.68 -2.46 10.38
CA GLY A 31 1.56 -1.41 9.38
C GLY A 31 0.44 -1.65 8.35
N TYR A 32 0.22 -2.92 7.96
CA TYR A 32 -0.90 -3.30 7.10
C TYR A 32 -2.27 -3.04 7.76
N LYS A 33 -2.45 -3.42 9.03
CA LYS A 33 -3.68 -3.17 9.78
C LYS A 33 -3.94 -1.66 9.89
N ARG A 34 -2.88 -0.88 10.17
CA ARG A 34 -2.97 0.57 10.24
C ARG A 34 -3.36 1.21 8.91
N SER A 35 -2.86 0.69 7.79
CA SER A 35 -3.29 1.12 6.45
C SER A 35 -4.79 0.89 6.22
N ILE A 36 -5.34 -0.25 6.67
CA ILE A 36 -6.78 -0.52 6.58
C ILE A 36 -7.58 0.48 7.42
N GLU A 37 -7.17 0.72 8.67
CA GLU A 37 -7.83 1.68 9.56
C GLU A 37 -7.87 3.09 8.94
N LEU A 38 -6.73 3.56 8.45
CA LEU A 38 -6.63 4.87 7.78
C LEU A 38 -7.50 4.92 6.53
N SER A 39 -7.50 3.86 5.71
CA SER A 39 -8.34 3.82 4.51
C SER A 39 -9.83 3.98 4.86
N LYS A 40 -10.29 3.31 5.94
CA LYS A 40 -11.66 3.45 6.43
C LYS A 40 -11.94 4.86 6.96
N GLN A 41 -11.01 5.43 7.73
CA GLN A 41 -11.16 6.77 8.31
C GLN A 41 -11.25 7.87 7.24
N PHE A 42 -10.46 7.77 6.17
CA PHE A 42 -10.42 8.75 5.09
C PHE A 42 -11.39 8.43 3.94
N GLY A 43 -12.21 7.37 4.05
CA GLY A 43 -13.13 6.96 2.97
C GLY A 43 -12.43 6.54 1.68
N LEU A 44 -11.18 6.06 1.76
CA LEU A 44 -10.39 5.65 0.60
C LEU A 44 -10.91 4.31 0.06
N TYR A 45 -11.12 4.26 -1.26
CA TYR A 45 -11.44 3.03 -1.96
C TYR A 45 -10.27 2.04 -1.87
N ARG A 46 -10.55 0.81 -1.45
CA ARG A 46 -9.59 -0.30 -1.44
C ARG A 46 -10.02 -1.34 -2.46
N GLN A 47 -9.24 -1.46 -3.52
CA GLN A 47 -9.50 -2.43 -4.58
C GLN A 47 -9.24 -3.86 -4.08
N ASP A 48 -10.30 -4.67 -4.09
CA ASP A 48 -10.29 -6.11 -3.80
C ASP A 48 -10.05 -6.96 -5.06
N TYR A 49 -10.24 -6.36 -6.24
CA TYR A 49 -9.99 -6.98 -7.52
C TYR A 49 -8.58 -6.69 -8.07
N CYS A 50 -7.70 -7.69 -8.12
CA CYS A 50 -6.32 -7.50 -8.61
C CYS A 50 -6.17 -7.57 -10.15
N GLY A 51 -7.26 -7.59 -10.90
CA GLY A 51 -7.23 -7.60 -12.37
C GLY A 51 -7.10 -8.98 -13.02
N CYS A 52 -6.96 -10.06 -12.25
CA CYS A 52 -6.84 -11.43 -12.80
C CYS A 52 -8.15 -12.23 -12.69
N ARG A 53 -8.35 -13.22 -13.58
CA ARG A 53 -9.55 -14.07 -13.55
C ARG A 53 -9.78 -14.71 -12.17
N TYR A 54 -8.71 -15.12 -11.49
CA TYR A 54 -8.78 -15.77 -10.17
C TYR A 54 -9.41 -14.86 -9.11
N SER A 55 -8.94 -13.61 -8.99
CA SER A 55 -9.51 -12.64 -8.02
C SER A 55 -10.97 -12.29 -8.33
N ARG A 56 -11.36 -12.31 -9.62
CA ARG A 56 -12.77 -12.15 -10.02
C ARG A 56 -13.64 -13.34 -9.59
N MET A 57 -13.09 -14.55 -9.62
CA MET A 57 -13.80 -15.76 -9.22
C MET A 57 -13.93 -15.87 -7.70
N SER A 58 -12.93 -15.43 -6.94
CA SER A 58 -12.96 -15.42 -5.47
C SER A 58 -13.95 -14.43 -4.85
N GLY A 59 -14.36 -13.39 -5.59
CA GLY A 59 -15.29 -12.36 -5.11
C GLY A 59 -16.78 -12.67 -5.36
N ARG A 60 -17.10 -13.78 -6.02
CA ARG A 60 -18.46 -14.28 -6.19
C ARG A 60 -18.59 -15.53 -5.32
N GLY A 61 -19.17 -15.35 -4.13
CA GLY A 61 -19.61 -16.49 -3.33
C GLY A 61 -20.78 -17.16 -4.04
N ASP A 62 -20.55 -18.38 -4.53
CA ASP A 62 -21.54 -19.44 -4.64
C ASP A 62 -21.28 -20.44 -3.51
#